data_AF-A0A6I7RBS5-F1
#
_entry.id   AF-A0A6I7RBS5-F1
#
_cell.length_a   1.000
_cell.length_b   1.000
_cell.length_c   1.000
_cell.angle_alpha   90.00
_cell.angle_beta   90.00
_cell.angle_gamma   90.00
#
_symmetry.space_group_name_H-M   'P 1'
#
loop_
_entity.id
_entity.type
_entity.pdbx_description
1 polymer ?
#
loop_
_entity_poly.entity_id
_entity_poly.type
_entity_poly.pdbx_seq_one_letter_code
_entity_poly.pdbx_strand_id
1 'polypeptide(L)'
;MKLTEAEIKPSISRLKRARGQLDAVIRMMEEGRDCEEIVTQLSAADKAVSRASYQVLVTMMKRCLASDDPDAPNVADMEKMFLSFA
;
A
#
# COMPACT_ATOMS: atom_id res chain seq x y z
N MET A 1 -14.16 2.46 12.33
CA MET A 1 -14.44 3.06 11.00
C MET A 1 -14.24 2.02 9.89
N LYS A 2 -15.11 1.93 8.87
CA LYS A 2 -14.94 1.03 7.70
C LYS A 2 -14.77 1.85 6.41
N LEU A 3 -13.78 1.52 5.58
CA LEU A 3 -13.60 2.13 4.26
C LEU A 3 -14.73 1.72 3.31
N THR A 4 -15.21 2.64 2.48
CA THR A 4 -16.21 2.29 1.45
C THR A 4 -15.54 1.65 0.25
N GLU A 5 -16.29 0.83 -0.48
CA GLU A 5 -15.80 0.17 -1.70
C GLU A 5 -15.25 1.15 -2.74
N ALA A 6 -15.92 2.30 -2.91
CA ALA A 6 -15.50 3.33 -3.87
C ALA A 6 -14.13 3.93 -3.55
N GLU A 7 -13.83 4.16 -2.26
CA GLU A 7 -12.57 4.76 -1.83
C GLU A 7 -11.39 3.79 -1.96
N ILE A 8 -11.62 2.48 -1.80
CA ILE A 8 -10.55 1.48 -1.81
C ILE A 8 -10.38 0.79 -3.15
N LYS A 9 -11.34 0.89 -4.07
CA LYS A 9 -11.25 0.28 -5.41
C LYS A 9 -9.95 0.61 -6.15
N PRO A 10 -9.42 1.86 -6.14
CA PRO A 10 -8.13 2.16 -6.74
C PRO A 10 -6.95 1.45 -6.07
N SER A 11 -6.97 1.34 -4.74
CA SER A 11 -5.95 0.64 -3.96
C SER A 11 -5.99 -0.87 -4.19
N ILE A 12 -7.19 -1.46 -4.24
CA ILE A 12 -7.41 -2.88 -4.57
C ILE A 12 -6.83 -3.21 -5.95
N SER A 13 -7.09 -2.37 -6.96
CA SER A 13 -6.57 -2.57 -8.31
C SER A 13 -5.03 -2.60 -8.33
N ARG A 14 -4.38 -1.71 -7.55
CA ARG A 14 -2.92 -1.69 -7.40
C ARG A 14 -2.41 -2.93 -6.67
N LEU A 15 -3.05 -3.32 -5.57
CA LEU A 15 -2.68 -4.53 -4.82
C LEU A 15 -2.81 -5.80 -5.67
N LYS A 16 -3.84 -5.91 -6.53
CA LYS A 16 -3.97 -7.01 -7.49
C LYS A 16 -2.81 -7.06 -8.49
N ARG A 17 -2.31 -5.90 -8.92
CA ARG A 17 -1.11 -5.82 -9.78
C ARG A 17 0.15 -6.22 -9.02
N ALA A 18 0.32 -5.71 -7.81
CA ALA A 18 1.44 -6.07 -6.94
C ALA A 18 1.48 -7.58 -6.68
N ARG A 19 0.32 -8.22 -6.45
CA ARG A 19 0.23 -9.68 -6.34
C ARG A 19 0.79 -10.39 -7.58
N GLY A 20 0.39 -9.99 -8.79
CA GLY A 20 0.93 -10.58 -10.01
C GLY A 20 2.43 -10.35 -10.20
N GLN A 21 2.96 -9.22 -9.71
CA GLN A 21 4.41 -8.97 -9.70
C GLN A 21 5.12 -9.89 -8.71
N LEU A 22 4.56 -10.11 -7.53
CA LEU A 22 5.11 -11.03 -6.53
C LEU A 22 5.07 -12.49 -7.02
N ASP A 23 3.97 -12.92 -7.64
CA ASP A 23 3.86 -14.25 -8.25
C ASP A 23 4.96 -14.43 -9.31
N ALA A 24 5.23 -13.40 -10.11
CA ALA A 24 6.32 -13.42 -11.09
C ALA A 24 7.70 -13.50 -10.41
N VAL A 25 7.96 -12.70 -9.38
CA VAL A 25 9.23 -12.73 -8.62
C VAL A 25 9.47 -14.11 -8.01
N ILE A 26 8.46 -14.72 -7.39
CA ILE A 26 8.56 -16.06 -6.80
C ILE A 26 8.97 -17.06 -7.88
N ARG A 27 8.28 -17.06 -9.03
CA ARG A 27 8.63 -17.94 -10.15
C ARG A 27 10.06 -17.70 -10.65
N MET A 28 10.49 -16.43 -10.76
CA MET A 28 11.87 -16.11 -11.18
C MET A 28 12.91 -16.70 -10.21
N MET A 29 12.62 -16.68 -8.91
CA MET A 29 13.48 -17.28 -7.88
C MET A 29 13.48 -18.81 -7.96
N GLU A 30 12.33 -19.44 -8.18
CA GLU A 30 12.20 -20.89 -8.35
C GLU A 30 12.92 -21.38 -9.62
N GLU A 31 12.91 -20.58 -10.69
CA GLU A 31 13.62 -20.84 -11.95
C GLU A 31 15.13 -20.54 -11.88
N GLY A 32 15.62 -19.95 -10.79
CA GLY A 32 17.03 -19.60 -10.62
C GLY A 32 17.51 -18.49 -11.56
N ARG A 33 16.66 -17.49 -11.84
CA ARG A 33 17.02 -16.34 -12.70
C ARG A 33 18.04 -15.40 -12.06
N ASP A 34 18.54 -14.48 -12.86
CA ASP A 34 19.56 -13.50 -12.46
C ASP A 34 19.08 -12.59 -11.31
N CYS A 35 20.00 -12.34 -10.37
CA CYS A 35 19.73 -11.57 -9.16
C CYS A 35 19.32 -10.12 -9.46
N GLU A 36 19.88 -9.47 -10.48
CA GLU A 36 19.57 -8.09 -10.87
C GLU A 36 18.13 -7.99 -11.42
N GLU A 37 17.72 -8.98 -12.21
CA GLU A 37 16.34 -9.06 -12.71
C GLU A 37 15.33 -9.25 -11.56
N ILE A 38 15.64 -10.14 -10.60
CA ILE A 38 14.80 -10.39 -9.42
C ILE A 38 14.67 -9.12 -8.58
N VAL A 39 15.78 -8.45 -8.25
CA VAL A 39 15.77 -7.21 -7.45
C VAL A 39 15.00 -6.10 -8.16
N THR A 40 15.10 -6.00 -9.48
CA THR A 40 14.34 -5.03 -10.28
C THR A 40 12.84 -5.27 -10.19
N GLN A 41 12.39 -6.51 -10.35
CA GLN A 41 10.97 -6.86 -10.25
C GLN A 41 10.43 -6.72 -8.83
N LEU A 42 11.22 -7.11 -7.82
CA LEU A 42 10.86 -6.95 -6.42
C LEU A 42 10.70 -5.46 -6.05
N SER A 43 11.61 -4.61 -6.52
CA SER A 43 11.51 -3.15 -6.34
C SER A 43 10.28 -2.55 -7.02
N ALA A 44 9.84 -3.14 -8.15
CA ALA A 44 8.62 -2.71 -8.82
C ALA A 44 7.36 -3.14 -8.04
N ALA A 45 7.37 -4.32 -7.43
CA ALA A 45 6.29 -4.80 -6.56
C ALA A 45 6.19 -3.94 -5.29
N ASP A 46 7.32 -3.66 -4.63
CA ASP A 46 7.39 -2.77 -3.47
C ASP A 46 6.77 -1.39 -3.77
N LYS A 47 7.20 -0.74 -4.86
CA LYS A 47 6.64 0.54 -5.30
C LYS A 47 5.14 0.49 -5.59
N ALA A 48 4.59 -0.65 -5.99
CA ALA A 48 3.15 -0.81 -6.21
C ALA A 48 2.39 -0.92 -4.88
N VAL A 49 2.93 -1.67 -3.92
CA VAL A 49 2.39 -1.80 -2.56
C VAL A 49 2.43 -0.45 -1.84
N SER A 50 3.57 0.22 -1.80
CA SER A 50 3.75 1.51 -1.11
C SER A 50 2.79 2.57 -1.64
N ARG A 51 2.57 2.63 -2.96
CA ARG A 51 1.55 3.53 -3.54
C ARG A 51 0.13 3.21 -3.10
N ALA A 52 -0.23 1.94 -2.98
CA ALA A 52 -1.56 1.55 -2.48
C ALA A 52 -1.72 1.93 -0.99
N SER A 53 -0.68 1.71 -0.19
CA SER A 53 -0.65 2.07 1.23
C SER A 53 -0.84 3.57 1.45
N TYR A 54 -0.11 4.42 0.71
CA TYR A 54 -0.27 5.87 0.79
C TYR A 54 -1.68 6.34 0.41
N GLN A 55 -2.30 5.73 -0.60
CA GLN A 55 -3.67 6.08 -0.98
C GLN A 55 -4.69 5.73 0.11
N VAL A 56 -4.51 4.59 0.78
CA VAL A 56 -5.36 4.19 1.91
C VAL A 56 -5.15 5.16 3.08
N LEU A 57 -3.91 5.49 3.41
CA LEU A 57 -3.58 6.41 4.49
C LEU A 57 -4.19 7.80 4.25
N VAL A 58 -4.00 8.39 3.06
CA VAL A 58 -4.60 9.70 2.71
C VAL A 58 -6.12 9.67 2.80
N THR A 59 -6.75 8.58 2.38
CA THR A 59 -8.21 8.39 2.51
C THR A 59 -8.63 8.38 3.99
N MET A 60 -7.89 7.67 4.83
CA MET A 60 -8.14 7.62 6.27
C MET A 60 -7.97 9.00 6.92
N MET A 61 -6.89 9.72 6.58
CA MET A 61 -6.63 11.07 7.10
C MET A 61 -7.76 12.04 6.75
N LYS A 62 -8.23 12.04 5.49
CA LYS A 62 -9.34 12.89 5.04
C LYS A 62 -10.62 12.65 5.84
N ARG A 63 -10.91 11.39 6.19
CA ARG A 63 -12.10 11.04 6.96
C ARG A 63 -12.00 11.47 8.41
N CYS A 64 -10.85 11.22 9.04
CA CYS A 64 -10.64 11.59 10.44
C CYS A 64 -10.66 13.12 10.61
N LEU A 65 -10.09 13.87 9.66
CA LEU A 65 -10.16 15.35 9.65
C LEU A 65 -11.57 15.89 9.36
N ALA A 66 -12.44 15.10 8.73
CA ALA A 66 -13.81 15.48 8.39
C ALA A 66 -14.85 15.01 9.42
N SER A 67 -14.44 14.22 10.42
CA SER A 67 -15.34 13.71 11.47
C SER A 67 -15.18 14.52 12.75
N ASP A 68 -16.30 14.90 13.37
CA ASP A 68 -16.35 15.34 14.77
C ASP A 68 -16.28 14.15 15.75
N ASP A 69 -15.69 13.03 15.33
CA ASP A 69 -15.54 11.83 16.14
C ASP A 69 -14.41 12.05 17.16
N PRO A 70 -14.70 12.14 18.48
CA PRO A 70 -13.68 12.36 19.50
C PRO A 70 -12.69 11.19 19.62
N ASP A 71 -13.04 10.01 19.11
CA ASP A 71 -12.16 8.84 19.06
C ASP A 71 -11.35 8.75 17.74
N ALA A 72 -11.46 9.74 16.86
CA ALA A 72 -10.67 9.79 15.64
C ALA A 72 -9.17 9.99 15.97
N PRO A 73 -8.26 9.31 15.24
CA PRO A 73 -6.82 9.53 15.36
C PRO A 73 -6.47 11.01 15.23
N ASN A 74 -5.71 11.53 16.18
CA ASN A 74 -5.24 12.91 16.12
C ASN A 74 -4.07 13.04 15.13
N VAL A 75 -3.60 14.28 14.90
CA VAL A 75 -2.51 14.56 13.95
C VAL A 75 -1.23 13.80 14.30
N ALA A 76 -0.91 13.62 15.59
CA ALA A 76 0.30 12.89 16.01
C ALA A 76 0.19 11.38 15.73
N ASP A 77 -1.01 10.79 15.92
CA ASP A 77 -1.27 9.40 15.56
C ASP A 77 -1.13 9.19 14.04
N MET A 78 -1.62 10.14 13.26
CA MET A 78 -1.48 10.12 11.80
C MET A 78 -0.02 10.25 11.35
N GLU A 79 0.76 11.14 11.96
CA GLU A 79 2.18 11.29 11.68
C GLU A 79 2.93 9.98 11.97
N LYS A 80 2.64 9.34 13.10
CA LYS A 80 3.21 8.03 13.45
C LYS A 80 2.83 6.95 12.42
N MET A 81 1.58 6.92 11.96
CA MET A 81 1.16 6.00 10.90
C MET A 81 1.91 6.28 9.59
N PHE A 82 2.08 7.55 9.20
CA PHE A 82 2.82 7.93 8.00
C PHE A 82 4.28 7.49 8.05
N LEU A 83 4.95 7.75 9.17
CA LEU A 83 6.36 7.36 9.37
C LEU A 83 6.57 5.85 9.37
N SER A 84 5.55 5.02 9.64
CA SER A 84 5.65 3.57 9.52
C SER A 84 5.77 3.05 8.08
N PHE A 85 5.50 3.91 7.08
CA PHE A 85 5.64 3.61 5.66
C PHE A 85 6.90 4.24 5.02
N ALA A 86 7.66 5.04 5.78
CA ALA A 86 8.89 5.71 5.35
C ALA A 86 10.13 4.87 5.69
#